data_AF-A0A8S3YRE2-F1
#
_entry.id   AF-A0A8S3YRE2-F1
#
_cell.length_a   1.000
_cell.length_b   1.000
_cell.length_c   1.000
_cell.angle_alpha   90.00
_cell.angle_beta   90.00
_cell.angle_gamma   90.00
#
_symmetry.space_group_name_H-M   'P 1'
#
loop_
_entity.id
_entity.type
_entity.pdbx_description
1 polymer ?
#
loop_
_entity_poly.entity_id
_entity_poly.type
_entity_poly.pdbx_seq_one_letter_code
_entity_poly.pdbx_strand_id
1 'polypeptide(L)'
;MASVSEPLTLEKDISRAIELLDVLQRSGEFPAAKLQALQRVLQSDFLHAVREVYENIYETVDISGSADVRANATAKATVAAFAASEGHAHPRVVELPKTEEGLGFNVMGGKEQNSPIYISRIIPGGVADRHGGLKRGDQLLSVNGVSVEGEYHEKAVELLKIAHGTVKLVVRYTPRVLDEMEARFDKQRAANRRPVPQ
;
A
#
# COMPACT_ATOMS: atom_id res chain seq x y z
N MET A 1 38.28 -24.20 -11.60
CA MET A 1 36.92 -24.68 -11.89
C MET A 1 35.98 -23.95 -10.95
N ALA A 2 34.99 -23.26 -11.50
CA ALA A 2 34.13 -22.34 -10.75
C ALA A 2 33.37 -23.09 -9.65
N SER A 3 33.40 -22.54 -8.44
CA SER A 3 32.58 -22.98 -7.31
C SER A 3 31.11 -22.81 -7.69
N VAL A 4 30.46 -23.93 -8.00
CA VAL A 4 29.00 -23.99 -8.12
C VAL A 4 28.48 -23.64 -6.72
N SER A 5 27.99 -22.41 -6.55
CA SER A 5 27.30 -21.99 -5.34
C SER A 5 26.13 -22.94 -5.13
N GLU A 6 26.09 -23.58 -3.98
CA GLU A 6 25.01 -24.49 -3.57
C GLU A 6 23.66 -23.76 -3.74
N PRO A 7 22.63 -24.41 -4.31
CA PRO A 7 21.33 -23.78 -4.47
C PRO A 7 20.75 -23.40 -3.10
N LEU A 8 19.99 -22.31 -3.03
CA LEU A 8 19.32 -21.88 -1.80
C LEU A 8 18.43 -23.00 -1.25
N THR A 9 18.57 -23.29 0.04
CA THR A 9 17.84 -24.35 0.73
C THR A 9 16.92 -23.81 1.82
N LEU A 10 16.34 -22.62 1.63
CA LEU A 10 15.56 -21.95 2.68
C LEU A 10 14.37 -22.79 3.14
N GLU A 11 13.76 -23.57 2.25
CA GLU A 11 12.74 -24.54 2.64
C GLU A 11 13.24 -25.55 3.69
N LYS A 12 14.41 -26.15 3.46
CA LYS A 12 15.00 -27.11 4.40
C LYS A 12 15.39 -26.43 5.71
N ASP A 13 15.94 -25.21 5.62
CA ASP A 13 16.35 -24.44 6.80
C ASP A 13 15.15 -24.05 7.67
N ILE A 14 14.02 -23.67 7.04
CA ILE A 14 12.77 -23.37 7.74
C ILE A 14 12.20 -24.64 8.38
N SER A 15 12.14 -25.77 7.65
CA SER A 15 11.70 -27.05 8.22
C SER A 15 12.55 -27.44 9.42
N ARG A 16 13.88 -27.30 9.31
CA ARG A 16 14.80 -27.61 10.39
C ARG A 16 14.62 -26.68 11.60
N ALA A 17 14.38 -25.39 11.37
CA ALA A 17 14.09 -24.44 12.43
C ALA A 17 12.81 -24.82 13.19
N ILE A 18 11.76 -25.24 12.50
CA ILE A 18 10.50 -25.69 13.12
C ILE A 18 10.75 -26.91 14.02
N GLU A 19 11.49 -27.92 13.55
CA GLU A 19 11.84 -29.09 14.37
C GLU A 19 12.62 -28.71 15.64
N LEU A 20 13.58 -27.78 15.52
CA LEU A 20 14.35 -27.31 16.65
C LEU A 20 13.48 -26.57 17.67
N LEU A 21 12.50 -25.79 17.20
CA LEU A 21 11.53 -25.13 18.09
C LEU A 21 10.68 -26.14 18.86
N ASP A 22 10.28 -27.25 18.23
CA ASP A 22 9.55 -28.33 18.92
C ASP A 22 10.40 -28.99 20.01
N VAL A 23 11.70 -29.20 19.74
CA VAL A 23 12.64 -29.74 20.75
C VAL A 23 12.79 -28.76 21.92
N LEU A 24 12.93 -27.46 21.65
CA LEU A 24 13.05 -26.42 22.68
C LEU A 24 11.76 -26.26 23.51
N GLN A 25 10.60 -26.47 22.91
CA GLN A 25 9.34 -26.48 23.67
C GLN A 25 9.28 -27.65 24.65
N ARG A 26 9.80 -28.81 24.25
CA ARG A 26 9.84 -30.01 25.09
C ARG A 26 10.86 -29.93 26.22
N SER A 27 11.96 -29.18 26.05
CA SER A 27 12.95 -28.99 27.11
C SER A 27 12.43 -28.15 28.28
N GLY A 28 11.43 -27.30 28.05
CA GLY A 28 10.83 -26.44 29.08
C GLY A 28 11.72 -25.27 29.52
N GLU A 29 12.91 -25.10 28.91
CA GLU A 29 13.88 -24.04 29.25
C GLU A 29 13.41 -22.64 28.80
N PHE A 30 12.45 -22.58 27.87
CA PHE A 30 12.02 -21.34 27.22
C PHE A 30 10.51 -21.13 27.32
N PRO A 31 10.03 -19.87 27.30
CA PRO A 31 8.60 -19.58 27.31
C PRO A 31 7.89 -20.16 26.09
N ALA A 32 7.04 -21.18 26.31
CA ALA A 32 6.33 -21.91 25.25
C ALA A 32 5.54 -20.97 24.32
N ALA A 33 4.93 -19.92 24.86
CA ALA A 33 4.17 -18.94 24.07
C ALA A 33 5.03 -18.22 23.01
N LYS A 34 6.30 -17.91 23.32
CA LYS A 34 7.21 -17.26 22.37
C LYS A 34 7.65 -18.21 21.27
N LEU A 35 7.95 -19.46 21.64
CA LEU A 35 8.33 -20.50 20.67
C LEU A 35 7.16 -20.84 19.73
N GLN A 36 5.95 -20.95 20.26
CA GLN A 36 4.74 -21.17 19.45
C GLN A 36 4.44 -19.99 18.52
N ALA A 37 4.62 -18.75 18.99
CA ALA A 37 4.46 -17.58 18.13
C ALA A 37 5.44 -17.60 16.96
N LEU A 38 6.71 -17.92 17.22
CA LEU A 38 7.72 -18.04 16.17
C LEU A 38 7.40 -19.18 15.19
N GLN A 39 6.98 -20.33 15.69
CA GLN A 39 6.59 -21.48 14.88
C GLN A 39 5.40 -21.15 13.97
N ARG A 40 4.39 -20.43 14.48
CA ARG A 40 3.27 -19.94 13.66
C ARG A 40 3.72 -19.01 12.54
N VAL A 41 4.70 -18.15 12.79
CA VAL A 41 5.28 -17.29 11.74
C VAL A 41 5.99 -18.14 10.70
N LEU A 42 6.84 -19.08 11.13
CA LEU A 42 7.58 -19.98 10.24
C LEU A 42 6.69 -20.85 9.35
N GLN A 43 5.50 -21.19 9.85
CA GLN A 43 4.51 -22.01 9.15
C GLN A 43 3.41 -21.19 8.44
N SER A 44 3.50 -19.86 8.45
CA SER A 44 2.45 -19.02 7.88
C SER A 44 2.50 -18.98 6.35
N ASP A 45 1.33 -18.89 5.72
CA ASP A 45 1.21 -18.65 4.27
C ASP A 45 1.95 -17.37 3.84
N PHE A 46 2.01 -16.37 4.72
CA PHE A 46 2.77 -15.15 4.49
C PHE A 46 4.27 -15.42 4.36
N LEU A 47 4.88 -16.16 5.28
CA LEU A 47 6.31 -16.47 5.18
C LEU A 47 6.60 -17.38 3.99
N HIS A 48 5.69 -18.29 3.65
CA HIS A 48 5.80 -19.11 2.45
C HIS A 48 5.87 -18.24 1.19
N ALA A 49 4.94 -17.29 1.04
CA ALA A 49 4.97 -16.35 -0.07
C ALA A 49 6.25 -15.50 -0.09
N VAL A 50 6.71 -15.03 1.08
CA VAL A 50 7.95 -14.25 1.21
C VAL A 50 9.17 -15.06 0.75
N ARG A 51 9.24 -16.34 1.13
CA ARG A 51 10.29 -17.26 0.71
C ARG A 51 10.29 -17.44 -0.82
N GLU A 52 9.14 -17.72 -1.42
CA GLU A 52 9.05 -17.93 -2.87
C GLU A 52 9.55 -16.72 -3.66
N VAL A 53 9.17 -15.52 -3.26
CA VAL A 53 9.64 -14.28 -3.90
C VAL A 53 11.13 -14.09 -3.68
N TYR A 54 11.65 -14.37 -2.48
CA TYR A 54 13.08 -14.27 -2.20
C TYR A 54 13.90 -15.21 -3.09
N GLU A 55 13.52 -16.50 -3.15
CA GLU A 55 14.20 -17.52 -3.94
C GLU A 55 14.16 -17.15 -5.43
N ASN A 56 13.00 -16.73 -5.93
CA ASN A 56 12.86 -16.30 -7.32
C ASN A 56 13.76 -15.10 -7.65
N ILE A 57 13.78 -14.05 -6.82
CA ILE A 57 14.64 -12.88 -7.02
C ILE A 57 16.11 -13.28 -6.92
N TYR A 58 16.47 -14.14 -5.97
CA TYR A 58 17.86 -14.57 -5.83
C TYR A 58 18.34 -15.30 -7.08
N GLU A 59 17.54 -16.22 -7.62
CA GLU A 59 17.89 -17.01 -8.80
C GLU A 59 17.94 -16.19 -10.09
N THR A 60 16.99 -15.27 -10.26
CA THR A 60 16.77 -14.58 -11.54
C THR A 60 17.52 -13.25 -11.68
N VAL A 61 17.82 -12.57 -10.56
CA VAL A 61 18.50 -11.27 -10.60
C VAL A 61 20.01 -11.46 -10.53
N ASP A 62 20.70 -11.02 -11.58
CA ASP A 62 22.16 -11.01 -11.63
C ASP A 62 22.70 -9.85 -10.77
N ILE A 63 23.10 -10.19 -9.54
CA ILE A 63 23.69 -9.24 -8.59
C ILE A 63 25.19 -9.52 -8.51
N SER A 64 25.99 -8.59 -9.01
CA SER A 64 27.44 -8.64 -8.89
C SER A 64 27.87 -8.42 -7.44
N GLY A 65 28.62 -9.36 -6.85
CA GLY A 65 29.14 -9.21 -5.50
C GLY A 65 29.41 -10.56 -4.80
N SER A 66 29.74 -10.50 -3.51
CA SER A 66 29.81 -11.70 -2.67
C SER A 66 28.41 -12.27 -2.40
N ALA A 67 28.34 -13.52 -1.92
CA ALA A 67 27.09 -14.18 -1.56
C ALA A 67 26.26 -13.36 -0.54
N ASP A 68 26.92 -12.72 0.43
CA ASP A 68 26.27 -11.85 1.41
C ASP A 68 25.67 -10.58 0.79
N VAL A 69 26.38 -9.98 -0.18
CA VAL A 69 25.90 -8.79 -0.90
C VAL A 69 24.66 -9.15 -1.71
N ARG A 70 24.70 -10.29 -2.42
CA ARG A 70 23.55 -10.82 -3.15
C ARG A 70 22.38 -11.09 -2.22
N ALA A 71 22.60 -11.81 -1.12
CA ALA A 71 21.55 -12.15 -0.15
C ALA A 71 20.88 -10.90 0.46
N ASN A 72 21.65 -9.88 0.81
CA ASN A 72 21.14 -8.63 1.36
C ASN A 72 20.37 -7.81 0.31
N ALA A 73 20.87 -7.74 -0.92
CA ALA A 73 20.19 -7.08 -2.02
C ALA A 73 18.87 -7.77 -2.38
N THR A 74 18.85 -9.11 -2.45
CA THR A 74 17.64 -9.92 -2.63
C THR A 74 16.64 -9.68 -1.51
N ALA A 75 17.08 -9.64 -0.24
CA ALA A 75 16.19 -9.36 0.89
C ALA A 75 15.50 -8.00 0.74
N LYS A 76 16.28 -6.96 0.40
CA LYS A 76 15.74 -5.62 0.16
C LYS A 76 14.76 -5.59 -1.01
N ALA A 77 15.08 -6.25 -2.12
CA ALA A 77 14.21 -6.33 -3.29
C ALA A 77 12.91 -7.09 -2.98
N THR A 78 12.99 -8.18 -2.20
CA THR A 78 11.82 -8.94 -1.74
C THR A 78 10.90 -8.05 -0.91
N VAL A 79 11.44 -7.36 0.10
CA VAL A 79 10.66 -6.42 0.93
C VAL A 79 10.05 -5.31 0.08
N ALA A 80 10.80 -4.75 -0.88
CA ALA A 80 10.29 -3.73 -1.80
C ALA A 80 9.17 -4.27 -2.69
N ALA A 81 9.27 -5.51 -3.17
CA ALA A 81 8.24 -6.16 -3.98
C ALA A 81 6.96 -6.38 -3.18
N PHE A 82 7.05 -6.82 -1.92
CA PHE A 82 5.87 -6.94 -1.04
C PHE A 82 5.25 -5.59 -0.71
N ALA A 83 6.07 -4.59 -0.38
CA ALA A 83 5.61 -3.23 -0.12
C ALA A 83 4.95 -2.59 -1.36
N ALA A 84 5.40 -2.96 -2.56
CA ALA A 84 4.77 -2.58 -3.82
C ALA A 84 3.50 -3.39 -4.12
N SER A 85 3.46 -4.68 -3.78
CA SER A 85 2.33 -5.59 -4.04
C SER A 85 1.12 -5.31 -3.14
N GLU A 86 1.33 -4.77 -1.94
CA GLU A 86 0.25 -4.23 -1.10
C GLU A 86 -0.43 -3.01 -1.72
N GLY A 87 0.05 -2.53 -2.87
CA GLY A 87 -0.64 -1.52 -3.66
C GLY A 87 -0.87 -0.25 -2.85
N HIS A 88 0.19 0.56 -2.68
CA HIS A 88 0.06 1.98 -2.36
C HIS A 88 -0.54 2.37 -0.98
N ALA A 89 -0.30 1.60 0.09
CA ALA A 89 -0.65 2.02 1.46
C ALA A 89 0.24 3.17 2.02
N HIS A 90 1.38 3.45 1.41
CA HIS A 90 2.29 4.51 1.84
C HIS A 90 1.96 5.85 1.15
N PRO A 91 1.94 6.98 1.90
CA PRO A 91 1.84 8.30 1.31
C PRO A 91 2.90 8.52 0.23
N ARG A 92 2.47 9.02 -0.93
CA ARG A 92 3.35 9.38 -2.05
C ARG A 92 3.11 10.80 -2.48
N VAL A 93 4.15 11.41 -3.03
CA VAL A 93 4.10 12.76 -3.60
C VAL A 93 3.78 12.66 -5.09
N VAL A 94 2.83 13.47 -5.55
CA VAL A 94 2.49 13.63 -6.97
C VAL A 94 2.50 15.10 -7.31
N GLU A 95 3.27 15.50 -8.32
CA GLU A 95 3.37 16.88 -8.78
C GLU A 95 2.67 17.01 -10.14
N LEU A 96 1.69 17.91 -10.23
CA LEU A 96 0.88 18.11 -11.43
C LEU A 96 0.91 19.56 -11.88
N PRO A 97 1.11 19.86 -13.18
CA PRO A 97 0.97 21.22 -13.68
C PRO A 97 -0.52 21.59 -13.72
N LYS A 98 -0.90 22.68 -13.05
CA LYS A 98 -2.27 23.18 -13.16
C LYS A 98 -2.45 23.98 -14.43
N THR A 99 -3.47 23.58 -15.20
CA THR A 99 -3.85 24.23 -16.47
C THR A 99 -5.12 25.08 -16.28
N GLU A 100 -5.55 25.78 -17.33
CA GLU A 100 -6.83 26.50 -17.35
C GLU A 100 -8.03 25.56 -17.15
N GLU A 101 -7.91 24.30 -17.60
CA GLU A 101 -8.90 23.23 -17.37
C GLU A 101 -8.83 22.64 -15.94
N GLY A 102 -7.89 23.10 -15.12
CA GLY A 102 -7.63 22.62 -13.77
C GLY A 102 -6.67 21.43 -13.72
N LEU A 103 -6.89 20.53 -12.75
CA LEU A 103 -6.01 19.39 -12.46
C LEU A 103 -6.54 18.05 -13.01
N GLY A 104 -7.77 18.00 -13.52
CA GLY A 104 -8.30 16.80 -14.18
C GLY A 104 -8.78 15.68 -13.24
N PHE A 105 -9.24 16.00 -12.02
CA PHE A 105 -9.84 15.02 -11.10
C PHE A 105 -10.91 15.66 -10.21
N ASN A 106 -11.79 14.82 -9.65
CA ASN A 106 -12.81 15.22 -8.68
C ASN A 106 -12.46 14.69 -7.30
N VAL A 107 -12.84 15.46 -6.27
CA VAL A 107 -12.74 15.06 -4.87
C VAL A 107 -14.11 14.82 -4.25
N MET A 108 -14.18 13.99 -3.20
CA MET A 108 -15.37 13.78 -2.37
C MET A 108 -14.99 13.54 -0.91
N GLY A 109 -15.98 13.44 -0.03
CA GLY A 109 -15.77 13.35 1.42
C GLY A 109 -15.42 14.71 2.03
N GLY A 110 -15.01 14.69 3.29
CA GLY A 110 -14.87 15.89 4.11
C GLY A 110 -15.37 15.64 5.53
N LYS A 111 -14.87 16.45 6.47
CA LYS A 111 -15.21 16.37 7.89
C LYS A 111 -16.71 16.41 8.14
N GLU A 112 -17.46 17.20 7.39
CA GLU A 112 -18.92 17.33 7.50
C GLU A 112 -19.68 16.03 7.19
N GLN A 113 -19.04 15.10 6.47
CA GLN A 113 -19.56 13.77 6.15
C GLN A 113 -18.91 12.67 7.00
N ASN A 114 -18.16 13.05 8.04
CA ASN A 114 -17.33 12.18 8.87
C ASN A 114 -16.48 11.23 8.00
N SER A 115 -15.77 11.80 7.02
CA SER A 115 -14.98 11.03 6.05
C SER A 115 -13.75 11.78 5.57
N PRO A 116 -12.66 11.08 5.25
CA PRO A 116 -11.51 11.72 4.61
C PRO A 116 -11.84 12.24 3.22
N ILE A 117 -10.96 13.09 2.69
CA ILE A 117 -11.08 13.61 1.33
C ILE A 117 -10.42 12.63 0.36
N TYR A 118 -11.16 12.20 -0.65
CA TYR A 118 -10.74 11.22 -1.64
C TYR A 118 -10.86 11.73 -3.06
N ILE A 119 -9.98 11.29 -3.94
CA ILE A 119 -10.13 11.40 -5.39
C ILE A 119 -11.16 10.36 -5.84
N SER A 120 -12.36 10.85 -6.19
CA SER A 120 -13.50 10.03 -6.61
C SER A 120 -13.47 9.69 -8.10
N ARG A 121 -12.85 10.55 -8.91
CA ARG A 121 -12.78 10.39 -10.36
C ARG A 121 -11.53 11.04 -10.93
N ILE A 122 -10.90 10.35 -11.87
CA ILE A 122 -9.92 10.92 -12.80
C ILE A 122 -10.66 11.26 -14.10
N ILE A 123 -10.47 12.46 -14.63
CA ILE A 123 -11.13 12.93 -15.84
C ILE A 123 -10.35 12.38 -17.05
N PRO A 124 -10.96 11.53 -17.90
CA PRO A 124 -10.28 10.97 -19.07
C PRO A 124 -9.71 12.05 -19.98
N GLY A 125 -8.46 11.87 -20.39
CA GLY A 125 -7.73 12.84 -21.19
C GLY A 125 -7.32 14.11 -20.45
N GLY A 126 -7.67 14.30 -19.17
CA GLY A 126 -7.29 15.46 -18.37
C GLY A 126 -5.84 15.39 -17.87
N VAL A 127 -5.39 16.44 -17.16
CA VAL A 127 -4.01 16.54 -16.63
C VAL A 127 -3.62 15.34 -15.76
N ALA A 128 -4.44 14.99 -14.76
CA ALA A 128 -4.16 13.86 -13.88
C ALA A 128 -4.11 12.51 -14.60
N ASP A 129 -4.98 12.31 -15.61
CA ASP A 129 -5.02 11.09 -16.42
C ASP A 129 -3.75 10.94 -17.26
N ARG A 130 -3.37 12.00 -17.99
CA ARG A 130 -2.15 12.02 -18.83
C ARG A 130 -0.87 11.87 -18.00
N HIS A 131 -0.87 12.34 -16.75
CA HIS A 131 0.26 12.18 -15.84
C HIS A 131 0.35 10.76 -15.26
N GLY A 132 -0.78 10.08 -15.02
CA GLY A 132 -0.83 8.70 -14.51
C GLY A 132 -0.45 8.50 -13.03
N GLY A 133 0.01 9.56 -12.34
CA GLY A 133 0.41 9.51 -10.93
C GLY A 133 -0.75 9.44 -9.92
N LEU A 134 -1.96 9.84 -10.32
CA LEU A 134 -3.18 9.80 -9.50
C LEU A 134 -4.14 8.73 -9.99
N LYS A 135 -4.89 8.14 -9.06
CA LYS A 135 -5.91 7.12 -9.33
C LYS A 135 -7.17 7.39 -8.50
N ARG A 136 -8.34 6.93 -9.00
CA ARG A 136 -9.55 6.84 -8.16
C ARG A 136 -9.24 5.96 -6.94
N GLY A 137 -9.61 6.43 -5.76
CA GLY A 137 -9.33 5.73 -4.49
C GLY A 137 -8.10 6.25 -3.75
N ASP A 138 -7.40 7.25 -4.29
CA ASP A 138 -6.41 8.00 -3.53
C ASP A 138 -7.09 8.91 -2.49
N GLN A 139 -6.73 8.75 -1.22
CA GLN A 139 -6.97 9.73 -0.16
C GLN A 139 -6.02 10.91 -0.36
N LEU A 140 -6.56 12.12 -0.37
CA LEU A 140 -5.77 13.35 -0.37
C LEU A 140 -5.36 13.71 1.06
N LEU A 141 -4.06 13.82 1.31
CA LEU A 141 -3.48 14.11 2.61
C LEU A 141 -3.02 15.56 2.71
N SER A 142 -2.42 16.11 1.65
CA SER A 142 -2.03 17.52 1.61
C SER A 142 -1.98 18.11 0.19
N VAL A 143 -2.09 19.43 0.12
CA VAL A 143 -1.96 20.24 -1.10
C VAL A 143 -0.93 21.34 -0.84
N ASN A 144 0.15 21.36 -1.63
CA ASN A 144 1.27 22.30 -1.49
C ASN A 144 1.83 22.39 -0.05
N GLY A 145 1.89 21.25 0.64
CA GLY A 145 2.39 21.16 2.01
C GLY A 145 1.37 21.50 3.10
N VAL A 146 0.16 21.96 2.74
CA VAL A 146 -0.93 22.19 3.69
C VAL A 146 -1.75 20.91 3.84
N SER A 147 -1.80 20.36 5.05
CA SER A 147 -2.61 19.16 5.34
C SER A 147 -4.09 19.43 5.15
N VAL A 148 -4.80 18.45 4.61
CA VAL A 148 -6.27 18.43 4.48
C VAL A 148 -6.88 17.25 5.25
N GLU A 149 -6.09 16.55 6.06
CA GLU A 149 -6.60 15.46 6.89
C GLU A 149 -7.53 15.98 7.98
N GLY A 150 -8.75 15.45 8.04
CA GLY A 150 -9.76 15.88 9.01
C GLY A 150 -10.35 17.27 8.74
N GLU A 151 -10.08 17.84 7.57
CA GLU A 151 -10.61 19.14 7.14
C GLU A 151 -11.95 18.99 6.41
N TYR A 152 -12.67 20.12 6.30
CA TYR A 152 -13.90 20.21 5.51
C TYR A 152 -13.62 20.08 4.02
N HIS A 153 -14.60 19.54 3.28
CA HIS A 153 -14.52 19.43 1.82
C HIS A 153 -14.11 20.75 1.15
N GLU A 154 -14.76 21.84 1.57
CA GLU A 154 -14.54 23.18 1.03
C GLU A 154 -13.09 23.64 1.16
N LYS A 155 -12.40 23.26 2.25
CA LYS A 155 -11.01 23.68 2.47
C LYS A 155 -10.06 23.06 1.44
N ALA A 156 -10.20 21.77 1.16
CA ALA A 156 -9.41 21.12 0.11
C ALA A 156 -9.72 21.69 -1.26
N VAL A 157 -11.00 21.95 -1.56
CA VAL A 157 -11.40 22.57 -2.84
C VAL A 157 -10.82 23.97 -2.98
N GLU A 158 -10.82 24.78 -1.92
CA GLU A 158 -10.19 26.11 -1.91
C GLU A 158 -8.69 26.01 -2.22
N LEU A 159 -7.96 25.17 -1.49
CA LEU A 159 -6.52 24.97 -1.70
C LEU A 159 -6.19 24.54 -3.14
N LEU A 160 -6.97 23.60 -3.68
CA LEU A 160 -6.83 23.15 -5.06
C LEU A 160 -7.16 24.25 -6.07
N LYS A 161 -8.12 25.14 -5.78
CA LYS A 161 -8.52 26.26 -6.64
C LYS A 161 -7.51 27.40 -6.65
N ILE A 162 -6.93 27.78 -5.52
CA ILE A 162 -5.95 28.88 -5.43
C ILE A 162 -4.53 28.47 -5.86
N ALA A 163 -4.24 27.16 -5.85
CA ALA A 163 -2.97 26.65 -6.35
C ALA A 163 -2.76 27.04 -7.82
N HIS A 164 -1.51 27.29 -8.20
CA HIS A 164 -1.07 27.71 -9.54
C HIS A 164 0.29 27.08 -9.85
N GLY A 165 0.66 27.03 -11.13
CA GLY A 165 1.90 26.39 -11.56
C GLY A 165 1.89 24.88 -11.24
N THR A 166 2.96 24.37 -10.66
CA THR A 166 3.06 22.97 -10.24
C THR A 166 2.44 22.78 -8.86
N VAL A 167 1.44 21.90 -8.78
CA VAL A 167 0.73 21.55 -7.55
C VAL A 167 1.30 20.25 -7.00
N LYS A 168 1.81 20.30 -5.77
CA LYS A 168 2.34 19.15 -5.05
C LYS A 168 1.26 18.55 -4.15
N LEU A 169 0.87 17.32 -4.44
CA LEU A 169 -0.13 16.57 -3.69
C LEU A 169 0.55 15.45 -2.91
N VAL A 170 0.14 15.23 -1.67
CA VAL A 170 0.48 14.00 -0.94
C VAL A 170 -0.77 13.14 -0.89
N VAL A 171 -0.68 11.91 -1.39
CA VAL A 171 -1.81 10.99 -1.52
C VAL A 171 -1.47 9.60 -1.03
N ARG A 172 -2.47 8.86 -0.56
CA ARG A 172 -2.35 7.44 -0.17
C ARG A 172 -3.47 6.65 -0.83
N TYR A 173 -3.18 5.52 -1.43
CA TYR A 173 -4.19 4.74 -2.12
C TYR A 173 -4.90 3.82 -1.13
N THR A 174 -6.21 4.01 -0.98
CA THR A 174 -7.07 3.24 -0.08
C THR A 174 -8.42 3.03 -0.76
N PRO A 175 -8.48 2.33 -1.91
CA PRO A 175 -9.68 2.23 -2.75
C PRO A 175 -10.86 1.56 -2.04
N ARG A 176 -10.59 0.58 -1.16
CA ARG A 176 -11.64 -0.10 -0.38
C ARG A 176 -12.45 0.86 0.48
N VAL A 177 -11.77 1.84 1.10
CA VAL A 177 -12.43 2.85 1.93
C VAL A 177 -13.31 3.77 1.09
N LEU A 178 -12.85 4.14 -0.11
CA LEU A 178 -13.66 4.91 -1.05
C LEU A 178 -14.92 4.12 -1.47
N ASP A 179 -14.78 2.85 -1.83
CA ASP A 179 -15.92 2.02 -2.24
C ASP A 179 -16.96 1.88 -1.11
N GLU A 180 -16.51 1.69 0.14
CA GLU A 180 -17.37 1.67 1.33
C GLU A 180 -18.08 3.03 1.56
N MET A 181 -17.36 4.13 1.37
CA MET A 181 -17.91 5.49 1.47
C MET A 181 -19.00 5.72 0.42
N GLU A 182 -18.74 5.39 -0.85
CA GLU A 182 -19.72 5.51 -1.94
C GLU A 182 -20.97 4.67 -1.66
N ALA A 183 -20.81 3.42 -1.23
CA ALA A 183 -21.94 2.56 -0.86
C ALA A 183 -22.78 3.14 0.29
N ARG A 184 -22.14 3.79 1.27
CA ARG A 184 -22.84 4.48 2.37
C ARG A 184 -23.64 5.67 1.87
N PHE A 185 -23.05 6.49 0.99
CA PHE A 185 -23.75 7.65 0.42
C PHE A 185 -24.93 7.24 -0.46
N ASP A 186 -24.79 6.18 -1.26
CA ASP A 186 -25.87 5.66 -2.08
C ASP A 186 -27.05 5.14 -1.24
N LYS A 187 -26.77 4.43 -0.13
CA LYS A 187 -27.81 4.02 0.83
C LYS A 187 -28.57 5.21 1.41
N GLN A 188 -27.85 6.27 1.81
CA GLN A 188 -28.46 7.49 2.36
C GLN A 188 -29.35 8.19 1.32
N ARG A 189 -28.89 8.29 0.07
CA ARG A 189 -29.65 8.89 -1.03
C ARG A 189 -30.88 8.08 -1.40
N ALA A 190 -30.80 6.75 -1.37
CA ALA A 190 -31.94 5.88 -1.60
C ALA A 190 -33.01 5.99 -0.49
N ALA A 191 -32.59 6.11 0.78
CA ALA A 191 -33.50 6.29 1.91
C ALA A 191 -34.29 7.61 1.81
N ASN A 192 -33.65 8.69 1.37
CA ASN A 192 -34.26 10.01 1.23
C ASN A 192 -35.19 10.14 -0.01
N ARG A 193 -35.23 9.14 -0.90
CA ARG A 193 -36.06 9.13 -2.12
C ARG A 193 -37.39 8.37 -1.97
N ARG A 194 -37.74 7.87 -0.77
CA ARG A 194 -39.03 7.19 -0.57
C ARG A 194 -40.19 8.20 -0.72
N PRO A 195 -41.19 7.94 -1.59
CA PRO A 195 -42.30 8.85 -1.79
C PRO A 195 -43.18 8.93 -0.54
N VAL A 196 -43.72 10.12 -0.27
CA VAL A 196 -44.76 10.36 0.74
C VAL A 196 -45.96 9.44 0.42
N PRO A 197 -46.46 8.62 1.37
CA PRO A 197 -47.67 7.85 1.13
C PRO A 197 -48.84 8.80 0.84
N GLN A 198 -49.62 8.51 -0.20
CA GLN A 198 -50.87 9.21 -0.53
C GLN A 198 -51.94 8.91 0.53
#